data_AF-A0A093ZJU7-F1
#
_entry.id   AF-A0A093ZJU7-F1
#
_cell.length_a   1.000
_cell.length_b   1.000
_cell.length_c   1.000
_cell.angle_alpha   90.00
_cell.angle_beta   90.00
_cell.angle_gamma   90.00
#
_symmetry.space_group_name_H-M   'P 1'
#
loop_
_entity.id
_entity.type
_entity.pdbx_description
1 polymer ?
#
loop_
_entity_poly.entity_id
_entity_poly.type
_entity_poly.pdbx_seq_one_letter_code
_entity_poly.pdbx_strand_id
1 'polypeptide(L)'
;DSPKLTAPEHAPYVLARSNNGTVFVGGVYMRHFPAESLGVGGISSVNGAGDTFLGVLVAGLAEGVALDEALVGVAQRASVLTLGDAASVSPLLKTVTRKELDGLAHRSL
;
A
#
# COMPACT_ATOMS: atom_id res chain seq x y z
N ASP A 1 5.58 17.06 -14.66
CA ASP A 1 4.63 15.92 -14.69
C ASP A 1 5.17 14.71 -13.96
N SER A 2 4.29 13.94 -13.32
CA SER A 2 4.66 12.70 -12.62
C SER A 2 5.17 11.66 -13.63
N PRO A 3 6.29 10.94 -13.34
CA PRO A 3 6.75 9.83 -14.17
C PRO A 3 5.65 8.78 -14.42
N LYS A 4 4.70 8.62 -13.48
CA LYS A 4 3.54 7.72 -13.62
C LYS A 4 2.61 8.05 -14.79
N LEU A 5 2.69 9.25 -15.36
CA LEU A 5 1.83 9.67 -16.49
C LEU A 5 2.57 9.66 -17.84
N THR A 6 3.89 9.61 -17.83
CA THR A 6 4.75 9.80 -19.02
C THR A 6 5.56 8.56 -19.38
N ALA A 7 5.99 7.76 -18.40
CA ALA A 7 6.87 6.63 -18.64
C ALA A 7 6.12 5.44 -19.28
N PRO A 8 6.69 4.76 -20.30
CA PRO A 8 6.01 3.70 -21.04
C PRO A 8 5.51 2.53 -20.16
N GLU A 9 6.25 2.17 -19.12
CA GLU A 9 5.92 1.11 -18.16
C GLU A 9 4.62 1.38 -17.39
N HIS A 10 4.17 2.63 -17.34
CA HIS A 10 2.95 3.04 -16.65
C HIS A 10 1.75 3.22 -17.59
N ALA A 11 1.95 3.15 -18.91
CA ALA A 11 0.90 3.37 -19.89
C ALA A 11 -0.39 2.54 -19.68
N PRO A 12 -0.34 1.25 -19.29
CA PRO A 12 -1.55 0.46 -19.03
C PRO A 12 -2.39 0.94 -17.84
N TYR A 13 -1.81 1.75 -16.94
CA TYR A 13 -2.45 2.23 -15.72
C TYR A 13 -2.94 3.69 -15.84
N VAL A 14 -2.71 4.35 -16.98
CA VAL A 14 -3.17 5.72 -17.21
C VAL A 14 -4.59 5.69 -17.80
N LEU A 15 -5.57 6.17 -17.04
CA LEU A 15 -6.97 6.24 -17.48
C LEU A 15 -7.26 7.51 -18.29
N ALA A 16 -6.63 8.62 -17.93
CA ALA A 16 -6.81 9.89 -18.59
C ALA A 16 -5.58 10.78 -18.41
N ARG A 17 -5.33 11.66 -19.37
CA ARG A 17 -4.35 12.76 -19.26
C ARG A 17 -5.09 14.09 -19.39
N SER A 18 -4.73 15.05 -18.57
CA SER A 18 -5.28 16.40 -18.68
C SER A 18 -4.65 17.10 -19.88
N ASN A 19 -5.47 17.57 -20.81
CA ASN A 19 -5.04 18.38 -21.96
C ASN A 19 -5.72 19.76 -21.98
N ASN A 20 -6.17 20.23 -20.82
CA ASN A 20 -6.89 21.50 -20.63
C ASN A 20 -5.96 22.67 -20.24
N GLY A 21 -4.65 22.49 -20.35
CA GLY A 21 -3.64 23.49 -19.98
C GLY A 21 -3.50 23.75 -18.47
N THR A 22 -4.17 22.98 -17.62
CA THR A 22 -4.02 23.11 -16.16
C THR A 22 -2.72 22.46 -15.68
N VAL A 23 -2.04 23.10 -14.74
CA VAL A 23 -0.81 22.58 -14.12
C VAL A 23 -1.06 21.83 -12.81
N PHE A 24 -2.30 21.79 -12.33
CA PHE A 24 -2.67 21.24 -11.02
C PHE A 24 -2.90 19.72 -11.06
N VAL A 25 -3.56 19.21 -12.10
CA VAL A 25 -3.87 17.79 -12.25
C VAL A 25 -3.38 17.33 -13.61
N GLY A 26 -2.33 16.51 -13.65
CA GLY A 26 -1.76 15.99 -14.89
C GLY A 26 -2.58 14.86 -15.54
N GLY A 27 -3.41 14.15 -14.78
CA GLY A 27 -4.21 13.03 -15.27
C GLY A 27 -4.67 12.08 -14.17
N VAL A 28 -5.24 10.95 -14.57
CA VAL A 28 -5.72 9.89 -13.67
C VAL A 28 -4.90 8.63 -13.91
N TYR A 29 -4.22 8.18 -12.86
CA TYR A 29 -3.49 6.92 -12.80
C TYR A 29 -4.24 5.96 -11.85
N MET A 30 -4.51 4.74 -12.30
CA MET A 30 -5.19 3.72 -11.51
C MET A 30 -4.52 2.37 -11.71
N ARG A 31 -4.18 1.72 -10.60
CA ARG A 31 -3.58 0.38 -10.59
C ARG A 31 -4.32 -0.50 -9.58
N HIS A 32 -4.69 -1.69 -10.02
CA HIS A 32 -5.22 -2.75 -9.16
C HIS A 32 -4.06 -3.54 -8.54
N PHE A 33 -4.08 -3.69 -7.22
CA PHE A 33 -3.17 -4.56 -6.48
C PHE A 33 -3.97 -5.77 -6.00
N PRO A 34 -3.64 -7.00 -6.45
CA PRO A 34 -4.33 -8.20 -6.00
C PRO A 34 -4.32 -8.31 -4.47
N ALA A 35 -5.39 -8.85 -3.90
CA ALA A 35 -5.47 -9.04 -2.45
C ALA A 35 -4.48 -10.12 -1.98
N GLU A 36 -3.86 -9.89 -0.83
CA GLU A 36 -3.03 -10.90 -0.16
C GLU A 36 -3.90 -12.10 0.30
N SER A 37 -3.33 -13.30 0.23
CA SER A 37 -4.08 -14.52 0.57
C SER A 37 -4.34 -14.61 2.07
N LEU A 38 -5.58 -14.89 2.44
CA LEU A 38 -5.93 -15.27 3.81
C LEU A 38 -5.32 -16.65 4.08
N GLY A 39 -4.48 -16.75 5.12
CA GLY A 39 -3.89 -18.03 5.51
C GLY A 39 -4.94 -19.06 5.96
N VAL A 40 -4.48 -20.25 6.35
CA VAL A 40 -5.32 -21.43 6.69
C VAL A 40 -6.36 -21.16 7.80
N GLY A 41 -6.16 -20.11 8.61
CA GLY A 41 -7.06 -19.71 9.70
C GLY A 41 -8.30 -18.89 9.29
N GLY A 42 -8.38 -18.39 8.05
CA GLY A 42 -9.52 -17.58 7.60
C GLY A 42 -9.64 -16.22 8.30
N ILE A 43 -10.86 -15.68 8.34
CA ILE A 43 -11.18 -14.38 8.97
C ILE A 43 -11.81 -14.64 10.34
N SER A 44 -11.19 -14.10 11.40
CA SER A 44 -11.77 -14.05 12.75
C SER A 44 -12.60 -12.77 12.94
N SER A 45 -12.12 -11.62 12.44
CA SER A 45 -12.77 -10.33 12.56
C SER A 45 -12.41 -9.45 11.36
N VAL A 46 -13.32 -8.59 10.91
CA VAL A 46 -13.03 -7.58 9.88
C VAL A 46 -12.67 -6.21 10.48
N ASN A 47 -12.87 -6.05 11.78
CA ASN A 47 -12.70 -4.77 12.45
C ASN A 47 -11.24 -4.32 12.43
N GLY A 48 -11.02 -3.08 12.02
CA GLY A 48 -9.70 -2.45 12.01
C GLY A 48 -8.74 -2.99 10.93
N ALA A 49 -9.16 -3.87 10.02
CA ALA A 49 -8.33 -4.29 8.89
C ALA A 49 -7.97 -3.12 7.96
N GLY A 50 -8.92 -2.22 7.71
CA GLY A 50 -8.71 -0.98 6.94
C GLY A 50 -7.83 0.02 7.68
N ASP A 51 -8.02 0.19 8.99
CA ASP A 51 -7.19 1.06 9.82
C ASP A 51 -5.74 0.54 9.89
N THR A 52 -5.58 -0.78 9.95
CA THR A 52 -4.28 -1.45 9.88
C THR A 52 -3.60 -1.17 8.53
N PHE A 53 -4.34 -1.34 7.42
CA PHE A 53 -3.82 -1.08 6.07
C PHE A 53 -3.31 0.36 5.95
N LEU A 54 -4.18 1.31 6.29
CA LEU A 54 -3.89 2.74 6.21
C LEU A 54 -2.75 3.13 7.15
N GLY A 55 -2.74 2.59 8.37
CA GLY A 55 -1.70 2.85 9.36
C GLY A 55 -0.31 2.45 8.88
N VAL A 56 -0.19 1.27 8.24
CA VAL A 56 1.08 0.80 7.67
C VAL A 56 1.51 1.63 6.46
N LEU A 57 0.58 2.00 5.58
CA LEU A 57 0.88 2.90 4.47
C LEU A 57 1.43 4.25 4.96
N VAL A 58 0.75 4.87 5.92
CA VAL A 58 1.17 6.17 6.49
C VAL A 58 2.52 6.05 7.20
N ALA A 59 2.76 4.96 7.93
CA ALA A 59 4.05 4.73 8.59
C ALA A 59 5.20 4.63 7.57
N GLY A 60 5.03 3.85 6.50
CA GLY A 60 6.06 3.75 5.45
C GLY A 60 6.31 5.09 4.73
N LEU A 61 5.24 5.82 4.40
CA LEU A 61 5.35 7.15 3.79
C LEU A 61 6.09 8.14 4.71
N ALA A 62 5.84 8.09 6.02
CA ALA A 62 6.54 8.93 7.00
C ALA A 62 8.04 8.62 7.09
N GLU A 63 8.45 7.39 6.75
CA GLU A 63 9.85 6.97 6.66
C GLU A 63 10.48 7.19 5.27
N GLY A 64 9.76 7.85 4.35
CA GLY A 64 10.24 8.16 3.01
C GLY A 64 10.16 6.99 2.02
N VAL A 65 9.48 5.90 2.37
CA VAL A 65 9.26 4.77 1.46
C VAL A 65 8.33 5.21 0.32
N ALA A 66 8.67 4.81 -0.91
CA ALA A 66 7.84 5.11 -2.08
C ALA A 66 6.48 4.38 -2.01
N LEU A 67 5.41 5.05 -2.48
CA LEU A 67 4.11 4.42 -2.69
C LEU A 67 4.12 3.54 -3.95
N ASP A 68 4.51 2.29 -3.75
CA ASP A 68 4.59 1.25 -4.77
C ASP A 68 3.97 -0.09 -4.29
N GLU A 69 4.14 -1.13 -5.11
CA GLU A 69 3.64 -2.48 -4.83
C GLU A 69 4.22 -3.10 -3.57
N ALA A 70 5.48 -2.79 -3.23
CA ALA A 70 6.12 -3.34 -2.05
C ALA A 70 5.48 -2.78 -0.77
N LEU A 71 5.28 -1.45 -0.70
CA LEU A 71 4.62 -0.82 0.44
C LEU A 71 3.16 -1.25 0.56
N VAL A 72 2.43 -1.33 -0.56
CA VAL A 72 1.05 -1.85 -0.57
C VAL A 72 1.01 -3.30 -0.08
N GLY A 73 1.94 -4.15 -0.50
CA GLY A 73 2.02 -5.54 -0.05
C GLY A 73 2.28 -5.68 1.45
N VAL A 74 3.15 -4.87 2.04
CA VAL A 74 3.36 -4.85 3.50
C VAL A 74 2.07 -4.47 4.23
N ALA A 75 1.36 -3.46 3.74
CA ALA A 75 0.07 -3.05 4.29
C ALA A 75 -1.00 -4.15 4.16
N GLN A 76 -1.07 -4.87 3.03
CA GLN A 76 -2.01 -5.98 2.87
C GLN A 76 -1.70 -7.15 3.82
N ARG A 77 -0.43 -7.56 3.95
CA ARG A 77 -0.03 -8.62 4.90
C ARG A 77 -0.36 -8.23 6.34
N ALA A 78 -0.13 -6.97 6.71
CA ALA A 78 -0.53 -6.44 8.00
C ALA A 78 -2.05 -6.56 8.23
N SER A 79 -2.86 -6.17 7.25
CA SER A 79 -4.31 -6.33 7.33
C SER A 79 -4.74 -7.79 7.44
N VAL A 80 -4.08 -8.73 6.75
CA VAL A 80 -4.35 -10.17 6.89
C VAL A 80 -4.09 -10.66 8.32
N LEU A 81 -3.05 -10.16 8.99
CA LEU A 81 -2.82 -10.48 10.40
C LEU A 81 -3.97 -9.97 11.29
N THR A 82 -4.46 -8.75 11.07
CA THR A 82 -5.63 -8.22 11.79
C THR A 82 -6.90 -9.00 11.46
N LEU A 83 -7.10 -9.42 10.21
CA LEU A 83 -8.27 -10.22 9.82
C LEU A 83 -8.30 -11.59 10.54
N GLY A 84 -7.14 -12.16 10.82
CA GLY A 84 -7.00 -13.43 11.54
C GLY A 84 -7.07 -13.31 13.06
N ASP A 85 -7.25 -12.10 13.62
CA ASP A 85 -7.23 -11.84 15.06
C ASP A 85 -8.62 -11.38 15.56
N ALA A 86 -8.95 -11.70 16.81
CA ALA A 86 -10.18 -11.20 17.44
C ALA A 86 -10.02 -9.75 17.93
N ALA A 87 -8.78 -9.29 18.14
CA ALA A 87 -8.48 -7.90 18.43
C ALA A 87 -8.69 -7.01 17.19
N SER A 88 -9.12 -5.75 17.40
CA SER A 88 -9.27 -4.79 16.29
C SER A 88 -7.95 -4.43 15.58
N VAL A 89 -6.81 -4.73 16.20
CA VAL A 89 -5.45 -4.54 15.65
C VAL A 89 -4.60 -5.68 16.20
N SER A 90 -4.03 -6.53 15.35
CA SER A 90 -3.29 -7.70 15.82
C SER A 90 -2.03 -7.29 16.61
N PRO A 91 -1.77 -7.86 17.81
CA PRO A 91 -0.55 -7.59 18.57
C PRO A 91 0.75 -7.97 17.83
N LEU A 92 0.68 -8.89 16.87
CA LEU A 92 1.82 -9.34 16.07
C LEU A 92 2.31 -8.28 15.07
N LEU A 93 1.49 -7.25 14.79
CA LEU A 93 1.81 -6.21 13.82
C LEU A 93 3.15 -5.53 14.10
N LYS A 94 3.43 -5.19 15.36
CA LYS A 94 4.66 -4.45 15.73
C LYS A 94 5.94 -5.17 15.31
N THR A 95 5.92 -6.50 15.31
CA THR A 95 7.12 -7.31 15.05
C THR A 95 7.31 -7.57 13.56
N VAL A 96 6.21 -7.74 12.81
CA VAL A 96 6.26 -8.08 11.38
C VAL A 96 6.49 -6.83 10.53
N THR A 97 5.73 -5.75 10.77
CA THR A 97 5.73 -4.59 9.88
C THR A 97 7.00 -3.76 10.02
N ARG A 98 7.60 -3.66 11.21
CA ARG A 98 8.79 -2.84 11.43
C ARG A 98 9.98 -3.31 10.59
N LYS A 99 10.27 -4.61 10.64
CA LYS A 99 11.37 -5.22 9.87
C LYS A 99 11.17 -5.06 8.36
N GLU A 100 9.93 -5.23 7.89
CA GLU A 100 9.61 -5.07 6.47
C GLU A 100 9.77 -3.62 6.01
N LEU A 101 9.24 -2.65 6.78
CA LEU A 101 9.36 -1.22 6.46
C LEU A 101 10.81 -0.73 6.49
N ASP A 102 11.60 -1.12 7.49
CA ASP A 102 13.04 -0.80 7.55
C ASP A 102 13.76 -1.34 6.29
N GLY A 103 13.40 -2.57 5.86
CA GLY A 103 13.91 -3.16 4.63
C GLY A 103 13.43 -2.49 3.33
N LEU A 104 12.31 -1.75 3.35
CA LEU A 104 11.90 -0.90 2.21
C LEU A 104 12.69 0.41 2.20
N ALA A 105 12.83 1.07 3.35
CA ALA A 105 13.50 2.36 3.48
C ALA A 105 14.98 2.29 3.05
N HIS A 106 15.69 1.21 3.39
CA HIS A 106 17.09 1.02 2.99
C HIS A 106 17.31 0.78 1.49
N ARG A 107 16.27 0.47 0.71
CA ARG A 107 16.39 0.32 -0.76
C ARG A 107 16.08 1.61 -1.53
N SER A 108 15.56 2.64 -0.86
CA SER A 108 15.17 3.91 -1.47
C SER A 108 16.27 4.97 -1.45
N LEU A 109 17.46 4.62 -0.93
CA LEU A 109 18.70 5.40 -0.96
C LEU A 109 19.67 4.83 -2.00
#